data_AF-R1FV82-F1
#
_entry.id   AF-R1FV82-F1
#
_cell.length_a   1.000
_cell.length_b   1.000
_cell.length_c   1.000
_cell.angle_alpha   90.00
_cell.angle_beta   90.00
_cell.angle_gamma   90.00
#
_symmetry.space_group_name_H-M   'P 1'
#
loop_
_entity.id
_entity.type
_entity.pdbx_description
1 polymer ?
#
loop_
_entity_poly.entity_id
_entity_poly.type
_entity_poly.pdbx_seq_one_letter_code
_entity_poly.pdbx_strand_id
1 'polypeptide(L)'
;MIKDTPCDYTCMFGISSPVPGFIRSSSHSVMHHNHSYLVVDGPEGRIYWFLFAKNERTLHGMENEIPRRFTKEEEKALAEKYWDDSITETVKFGDLYKNNMSAILTALPEFVTTKWHFGRITTIGDAVHKFNPISGQGGNSAIETAATLATEIVNMLKSLPEKGTPSNEDITTAFQKTQDLRHERVSTLVKAGHDQQSLMALETPFLEFIATRIVPLSGMEGTLEMFANGALGGRRLPMLPMPKRPRFEPYHDELPAKPLGGNSISKAIAAVVFASLLVVAKKAMSLDPDLFTATPSFLGAPLKTHYTGIPPLDSLLAMLSMAFADSTAGPDPSHPTQFIYLLSFLFPILLIWTIEGYRTANRLTPTALPLLFGLAYQLNGIGVIAPLYFLLNVHTTSRTAHTRAVGRPVPPAVAHAILPATILGYAVPTALIFLPYAAPDTHQALLATWQFVPLWVALLTASGKAVLELAGGRPGAFDVYRKLDVAPLREAYKAAFWAGAGVHVAVGAFVALAALPTVTFGNVLAVPNPLAGGAGLAGLEAAEQVFVFVN
;
A
#
# COMPACT_ATOMS: atom_id res chain seq x y z
N MET A 1 34.90 11.19 15.48
CA MET A 1 34.38 12.54 15.26
C MET A 1 34.03 12.64 13.78
N ILE A 2 32.81 13.06 13.44
CA ILE A 2 32.42 13.25 12.04
C ILE A 2 33.10 14.53 11.58
N LYS A 3 34.00 14.43 10.60
CA LYS A 3 34.76 15.61 10.13
C LYS A 3 33.90 16.60 9.35
N ASP A 4 32.76 16.15 8.83
CA ASP A 4 31.85 16.93 8.01
C ASP A 4 30.39 16.65 8.40
N THR A 5 29.90 17.36 9.42
CA THR A 5 28.50 17.26 9.87
C THR A 5 27.67 18.29 9.11
N PRO A 6 26.57 17.90 8.44
CA PRO A 6 25.67 18.84 7.77
C PRO A 6 24.68 19.47 8.75
N CYS A 7 24.23 20.68 8.44
CA CYS A 7 23.19 21.41 9.16
C CYS A 7 22.36 22.26 8.18
N ASP A 8 21.26 21.70 7.72
CA ASP A 8 20.34 22.35 6.78
C ASP A 8 19.33 23.28 7.46
N TYR A 9 19.09 23.07 8.76
CA TYR A 9 18.05 23.78 9.50
C TYR A 9 18.60 24.44 10.77
N THR A 10 17.98 25.56 11.11
CA THR A 10 18.05 26.18 12.44
C THR A 10 16.65 26.12 13.05
N CYS A 11 16.55 25.91 14.36
CA CYS A 11 15.27 25.83 15.04
C CYS A 11 15.19 26.78 16.23
N MET A 12 14.08 27.51 16.29
CA MET A 12 13.69 28.27 17.46
C MET A 12 12.69 27.46 18.27
N PHE A 13 13.08 27.11 19.48
CA PHE A 13 12.27 26.40 20.46
C PHE A 13 11.66 27.42 21.40
N GLY A 14 10.36 27.33 21.65
CA GLY A 14 9.74 28.19 22.63
C GLY A 14 8.59 27.58 23.39
N ILE A 15 8.31 28.22 24.52
CA ILE A 15 7.20 27.89 25.41
C ILE A 15 6.46 29.18 25.64
N SER A 16 5.16 29.20 25.39
CA SER A 16 4.31 30.36 25.64
C SER A 16 3.28 30.08 26.72
N SER A 17 2.91 31.15 27.42
CA SER A 17 1.71 31.19 28.24
C SER A 17 0.46 31.04 27.35
N PRO A 18 -0.74 30.76 27.92
CA PRO A 18 -1.96 30.60 27.14
C PRO A 18 -2.20 31.78 26.18
N VAL A 19 -2.42 31.47 24.90
CA VAL A 19 -2.76 32.46 23.88
C VAL A 19 -4.26 32.36 23.55
N PRO A 20 -5.03 33.45 23.64
CA PRO A 20 -6.43 33.46 23.26
C PRO A 20 -6.64 32.93 21.83
N GLY A 21 -7.60 32.02 21.66
CA GLY A 21 -7.90 31.42 20.37
C GLY A 21 -7.04 30.19 20.00
N PHE A 22 -6.03 29.83 20.79
CA PHE A 22 -5.31 28.57 20.57
C PHE A 22 -6.16 27.38 21.04
N ILE A 23 -6.24 26.35 20.19
CA ILE A 23 -7.09 25.18 20.42
C ILE A 23 -6.48 24.32 21.55
N ARG A 24 -7.31 23.85 22.48
CA ARG A 24 -6.88 22.95 23.56
C ARG A 24 -6.77 21.51 23.04
N SER A 25 -5.86 20.73 23.63
CA SER A 25 -5.65 19.32 23.32
C SER A 25 -5.39 19.05 21.82
N SER A 26 -4.69 19.98 21.16
CA SER A 26 -4.34 19.89 19.76
C SER A 26 -2.82 19.86 19.54
N SER A 27 -2.45 19.34 18.38
CA SER A 27 -1.10 19.42 17.82
C SER A 27 -1.23 19.89 16.38
N HIS A 28 -0.43 20.89 16.03
CA HIS A 28 -0.45 21.54 14.72
C HIS A 28 0.91 21.39 14.07
N SER A 29 0.90 20.81 12.88
CA SER A 29 2.06 20.78 11.99
C SER A 29 1.76 21.73 10.83
N VAL A 30 2.47 22.85 10.77
CA VAL A 30 2.20 23.94 9.82
C VAL A 30 3.30 23.94 8.75
N MET A 31 2.89 23.92 7.49
CA MET A 31 3.81 23.84 6.34
C MET A 31 3.94 25.20 5.67
N HIS A 32 5.17 25.64 5.41
CA HIS A 32 5.48 26.83 4.63
C HIS A 32 6.67 26.57 3.70
N HIS A 33 6.97 27.49 2.79
CA HIS A 33 8.15 27.40 1.93
C HIS A 33 9.44 27.71 2.70
N ASN A 34 10.34 26.73 2.78
CA ASN A 34 11.63 26.77 3.47
C ASN A 34 11.55 26.96 5.00
N HIS A 35 10.38 26.78 5.60
CA HIS A 35 10.22 26.73 7.05
C HIS A 35 8.95 25.98 7.42
N SER A 36 8.87 25.53 8.67
CA SER A 36 7.70 24.82 9.17
C SER A 36 7.54 25.04 10.68
N TYR A 37 6.36 24.71 11.19
CA TYR A 37 6.07 24.75 12.61
C TYR A 37 5.58 23.41 13.14
N LEU A 38 5.99 23.09 14.36
CA LEU A 38 5.29 22.15 15.22
C LEU A 38 4.80 22.92 16.45
N VAL A 39 3.50 22.93 16.71
CA VAL A 39 2.90 23.65 17.84
C VAL A 39 1.96 22.72 18.59
N VAL A 40 2.20 22.51 19.88
CA VAL A 40 1.54 21.48 20.69
C VAL A 40 0.99 22.08 21.98
N ASP A 41 -0.26 21.76 22.29
CA ASP A 41 -0.86 22.08 23.58
C ASP A 41 -0.16 21.34 24.72
N GLY A 42 0.08 22.06 25.81
CA GLY A 42 0.77 21.61 27.00
C GLY A 42 -0.08 21.63 28.27
N PRO A 43 0.43 21.01 29.35
CA PRO A 43 -0.18 21.11 30.67
C PRO A 43 -0.33 22.57 31.12
N GLU A 44 -1.39 22.82 31.89
CA GLU A 44 -1.65 24.14 32.52
C GLU A 44 -1.76 25.30 31.54
N GLY A 45 -2.15 25.03 30.29
CA GLY A 45 -2.35 26.12 29.33
C GLY A 45 -1.12 26.47 28.49
N ARG A 46 0.05 25.85 28.78
CA ARG A 46 1.30 26.13 28.06
C ARG A 46 1.20 25.70 26.60
N ILE A 47 1.89 26.43 25.73
CA ILE A 47 1.98 26.11 24.31
C ILE A 47 3.46 25.89 23.97
N TYR A 48 3.80 24.69 23.54
CA TYR A 48 5.14 24.35 23.06
C TYR A 48 5.20 24.57 21.55
N TRP A 49 6.17 25.33 21.08
CA TRP A 49 6.32 25.58 19.65
C TRP A 49 7.75 25.46 19.18
N PHE A 50 7.89 25.03 17.94
CA PHE A 50 9.13 24.83 17.23
C PHE A 50 8.97 25.51 15.88
N LEU A 51 9.80 26.51 15.60
CA LEU A 51 9.94 27.09 14.27
C LEU A 51 11.22 26.51 13.66
N PHE A 52 11.07 25.73 12.60
CA PHE A 52 12.19 25.20 11.82
C PHE A 52 12.40 26.08 10.60
N ALA A 53 13.54 26.74 10.50
CA ALA A 53 13.90 27.58 9.36
C ALA A 53 15.04 26.92 8.59
N LYS A 54 14.87 26.74 7.28
CA LYS A 54 15.92 26.24 6.40
C LYS A 54 16.99 27.31 6.24
N ASN A 55 18.24 26.91 6.37
CA ASN A 55 19.40 27.76 6.12
C ASN A 55 19.53 28.05 4.62
N GLU A 56 20.09 29.21 4.25
CA GLU A 56 20.28 29.60 2.84
C GLU A 56 21.14 28.59 2.06
N ARG A 57 22.04 27.90 2.78
CA ARG A 57 22.83 26.77 2.31
C ARG A 57 23.04 25.78 3.46
N THR A 58 23.39 24.54 3.14
CA THR A 58 23.87 23.59 4.14
C THR A 58 25.15 24.14 4.79
N LEU A 59 25.16 24.18 6.12
CA LEU A 59 26.34 24.51 6.91
C LEU A 59 27.10 23.23 7.26
N HIS A 60 28.43 23.30 7.27
CA HIS A 60 29.29 22.15 7.47
C HIS A 60 30.26 22.31 8.64
N GLY A 61 30.34 21.26 9.47
CA GLY A 61 31.33 21.12 10.53
C GLY A 61 31.03 21.90 11.82
N MET A 62 30.97 21.16 12.93
CA MET A 62 30.66 21.68 14.28
C MET A 62 31.71 22.66 14.85
N GLU A 63 32.92 22.65 14.30
CA GLU A 63 34.00 23.58 14.68
C GLU A 63 34.24 24.68 13.65
N ASN A 64 33.49 24.66 12.54
CA ASN A 64 33.68 25.56 11.42
C ASN A 64 32.43 26.43 11.22
N GLU A 65 31.51 26.03 10.35
CA GLU A 65 30.42 26.90 9.89
C GLU A 65 29.19 26.85 10.80
N ILE A 66 28.99 25.76 11.55
CA ILE A 66 27.78 25.56 12.36
C ILE A 66 27.88 26.42 13.63
N PRO A 67 26.97 27.39 13.84
CA PRO A 67 27.02 28.25 15.02
C PRO A 67 26.80 27.46 16.31
N ARG A 68 27.70 27.62 17.28
CA ARG A 68 27.54 27.00 18.62
C ARG A 68 26.46 27.68 19.45
N ARG A 69 26.23 28.97 19.21
CA ARG A 69 25.25 29.81 19.91
C ARG A 69 24.76 30.90 18.95
N PHE A 70 23.52 31.30 19.15
CA PHE A 70 22.94 32.47 18.52
C PHE A 70 22.79 33.59 19.55
N THR A 71 22.91 34.82 19.09
CA THR A 71 22.63 36.04 19.85
C THR A 71 21.12 36.25 19.99
N LYS A 72 20.72 37.11 20.94
CA LYS A 72 19.30 37.44 21.13
C LYS A 72 18.76 38.29 19.98
N GLU A 73 19.63 39.06 19.35
CA GLU A 73 19.34 39.86 18.17
C GLU A 73 19.01 38.95 16.96
N GLU A 74 19.79 37.89 16.72
CA GLU A 74 19.52 36.89 15.67
C GLU A 74 18.21 36.13 15.93
N GLU A 75 17.96 35.74 17.18
CA GLU A 75 16.69 35.13 17.59
C GLU A 75 15.50 36.06 17.28
N LYS A 76 15.59 37.33 17.68
CA LYS A 76 14.53 38.31 17.44
C LYS A 76 14.35 38.59 15.95
N ALA A 77 15.43 38.71 15.18
CA ALA A 77 15.36 38.94 13.74
C ALA A 77 14.67 37.77 13.01
N LEU A 78 14.96 36.53 13.41
CA LEU A 78 14.27 35.37 12.85
C LEU A 78 12.77 35.36 13.23
N ALA A 79 12.44 35.76 14.46
CA ALA A 79 11.05 35.84 14.89
C ALA A 79 10.26 36.92 14.13
N GLU A 80 10.87 38.10 13.92
CA GLU A 80 10.28 39.20 13.15
C GLU A 80 10.07 38.82 11.67
N LYS A 81 10.99 38.06 11.08
CA LYS A 81 10.86 37.55 9.70
C LYS A 81 9.58 36.76 9.47
N TYR A 82 9.16 35.97 10.46
CA TYR A 82 8.03 35.04 10.36
C TYR A 82 6.84 35.45 11.25
N TRP A 83 6.80 36.72 11.66
CA TRP A 83 5.87 37.22 12.68
C TRP A 83 4.40 37.01 12.34
N ASP A 84 4.07 37.18 11.05
CA ASP A 84 2.70 37.16 10.54
C ASP A 84 2.21 35.78 10.08
N ASP A 85 3.06 34.75 10.19
CA ASP A 85 2.70 33.39 9.79
C ASP A 85 1.53 32.87 10.62
N SER A 86 0.57 32.28 9.92
CA SER A 86 -0.65 31.74 10.54
C SER A 86 -0.37 30.33 11.07
N ILE A 87 -0.53 30.15 12.38
CA ILE A 87 -0.41 28.83 13.02
C ILE A 87 -1.74 28.09 12.98
N THR A 88 -2.82 28.84 13.20
CA THR A 88 -4.21 28.40 13.03
C THR A 88 -4.99 29.51 12.34
N GLU A 89 -6.29 29.29 12.09
CA GLU A 89 -7.17 30.34 11.54
C GLU A 89 -7.27 31.59 12.43
N THR A 90 -6.95 31.46 13.73
CA THR A 90 -7.14 32.51 14.74
C THR A 90 -5.87 32.95 15.46
N VAL A 91 -4.74 32.27 15.25
CA VAL A 91 -3.48 32.51 15.99
C VAL A 91 -2.31 32.61 15.02
N LYS A 92 -1.52 33.68 15.15
CA LYS A 92 -0.26 33.87 14.41
C LYS A 92 0.95 33.50 15.25
N PHE A 93 2.09 33.29 14.59
CA PHE A 93 3.36 33.05 15.27
C PHE A 93 3.75 34.21 16.20
N GLY A 94 3.55 35.45 15.77
CA GLY A 94 3.80 36.64 16.61
C GLY A 94 3.01 36.64 17.92
N ASP A 95 1.82 36.05 17.97
CA ASP A 95 1.03 35.95 19.20
C ASP A 95 1.63 34.94 20.18
N LEU A 96 2.18 33.83 19.66
CA LEU A 96 2.95 32.87 20.44
C LEU A 96 4.24 33.53 20.96
N TYR A 97 4.98 34.22 20.09
CA TYR A 97 6.26 34.83 20.46
C TYR A 97 6.07 35.97 21.48
N LYS A 98 5.06 36.84 21.35
CA LYS A 98 4.77 37.89 22.36
C LYS A 98 4.53 37.33 23.76
N ASN A 99 3.88 36.16 23.85
CA ASN A 99 3.54 35.50 25.12
C ASN A 99 4.55 34.43 25.53
N ASN A 100 5.74 34.42 24.92
CA ASN A 100 6.76 33.42 25.24
C ASN A 100 7.29 33.61 26.67
N MET A 101 7.39 32.51 27.40
CA MET A 101 8.12 32.39 28.66
C MET A 101 9.61 32.15 28.41
N SER A 102 9.92 31.48 27.30
CA SER A 102 11.27 31.23 26.84
C SER A 102 11.27 31.03 25.33
N ALA A 103 12.27 31.58 24.65
CA ALA A 103 12.63 31.28 23.28
C ALA A 103 14.15 31.07 23.19
N ILE A 104 14.57 30.04 22.46
CA ILE A 104 15.97 29.68 22.25
C ILE A 104 16.17 29.31 20.78
N LEU A 105 17.09 30.00 20.11
CA LEU A 105 17.54 29.68 18.76
C LEU A 105 18.77 28.75 18.79
N THR A 106 18.73 27.66 18.03
CA THR A 106 19.86 26.72 17.90
C THR A 106 19.94 26.12 16.49
N ALA A 107 21.16 25.82 16.07
CA ALA A 107 21.42 25.05 14.86
C ALA A 107 20.98 23.60 15.07
N LEU A 108 20.57 22.91 14.00
CA LEU A 108 20.19 21.50 14.00
C LEU A 108 21.16 20.66 13.16
N PRO A 109 22.38 20.38 13.67
CA PRO A 109 23.24 19.41 13.05
C PRO A 109 22.61 18.02 13.13
N GLU A 110 22.52 17.33 12.00
CA GLU A 110 21.94 15.99 11.91
C GLU A 110 23.04 14.98 11.63
N PHE A 111 23.18 13.96 12.48
CA PHE A 111 24.27 13.00 12.32
C PHE A 111 24.08 11.69 13.07
N VAL A 112 24.84 10.67 12.63
CA VAL A 112 25.13 9.45 13.38
C VAL A 112 26.63 9.21 13.36
N THR A 113 27.25 9.11 14.54
CA THR A 113 28.70 8.90 14.65
C THR A 113 29.09 7.46 14.37
N THR A 114 30.29 7.26 13.83
CA THR A 114 30.81 5.94 13.44
C THR A 114 31.33 5.10 14.61
N LYS A 115 31.60 5.72 15.76
CA LYS A 115 32.15 5.05 16.95
C LYS A 115 31.52 5.61 18.21
N TRP A 116 30.86 4.76 18.99
CA TRP A 116 30.08 5.16 20.17
C TRP A 116 30.81 4.92 21.48
N HIS A 117 31.88 4.12 21.46
CA HIS A 117 32.60 3.69 22.66
C HIS A 117 34.12 3.72 22.48
N PHE A 118 34.83 3.86 23.60
CA PHE A 118 36.28 3.76 23.70
C PHE A 118 36.68 3.28 25.09
N GLY A 119 37.39 2.15 25.16
CA GLY A 119 37.73 1.52 26.43
C GLY A 119 36.48 1.21 27.25
N ARG A 120 36.38 1.79 28.45
CA ARG A 120 35.25 1.59 29.36
C ARG A 120 34.21 2.71 29.30
N ILE A 121 34.28 3.57 28.28
CA ILE A 121 33.37 4.70 28.09
C ILE A 121 32.51 4.43 26.85
N THR A 122 31.19 4.62 26.98
CA THR A 122 30.25 4.59 25.85
C THR A 122 29.33 5.80 25.92
N THR A 123 28.84 6.24 24.75
CA THR A 123 27.95 7.38 24.59
C THR A 123 26.69 6.94 23.86
N ILE A 124 25.55 7.50 24.25
CA ILE A 124 24.22 7.14 23.74
C ILE A 124 23.38 8.41 23.56
N GLY A 125 22.28 8.32 22.81
CA GLY A 125 21.40 9.47 22.60
C GLY A 125 22.01 10.50 21.66
N ASP A 126 21.63 11.76 21.87
CA ASP A 126 22.07 12.90 21.06
C ASP A 126 23.59 13.10 20.98
N ALA A 127 24.37 12.49 21.90
CA ALA A 127 25.83 12.51 21.86
C ALA A 127 26.43 11.74 20.66
N VAL A 128 25.72 10.74 20.14
CA VAL A 128 26.16 9.90 19.02
C VAL A 128 25.20 9.87 17.86
N HIS A 129 23.95 10.26 18.07
CA HIS A 129 22.95 10.31 17.01
C HIS A 129 21.96 11.46 17.22
N LYS A 130 22.12 12.52 16.44
CA LYS A 130 21.32 13.75 16.53
C LYS A 130 20.33 13.83 15.37
N PHE A 131 19.07 14.07 15.72
CA PHE A 131 17.93 14.07 14.80
C PHE A 131 17.44 15.49 14.52
N ASN A 132 16.77 15.67 13.38
CA ASN A 132 15.77 16.72 13.27
C ASN A 132 14.63 16.49 14.30
N PRO A 133 14.30 17.48 15.16
CA PRO A 133 13.27 17.34 16.19
C PRO A 133 11.85 17.07 15.67
N ILE A 134 11.54 17.40 14.41
CA ILE A 134 10.16 17.29 13.88
C ILE A 134 9.57 15.88 13.98
N SER A 135 10.42 14.86 13.93
CA SER A 135 10.03 13.45 14.03
C SER A 135 9.67 13.00 15.46
N GLY A 136 10.07 13.77 16.48
CA GLY A 136 10.00 13.36 17.89
C GLY A 136 10.88 12.14 18.24
N GLN A 137 11.76 11.69 17.35
CA GLN A 137 12.50 10.42 17.53
C GLN A 137 13.78 10.54 18.37
N GLY A 138 14.30 11.74 18.64
CA GLY A 138 15.54 11.91 19.43
C GLY A 138 15.45 11.27 20.81
N GLY A 139 14.47 11.70 21.62
CA GLY A 139 14.24 11.13 22.96
C GLY A 139 13.84 9.66 22.94
N ASN A 140 12.95 9.27 22.03
CA ASN A 140 12.53 7.88 21.86
C ASN A 140 13.73 6.97 21.51
N SER A 141 14.60 7.41 20.61
CA SER A 141 15.80 6.67 20.21
C SER A 141 16.85 6.62 21.31
N ALA A 142 16.97 7.66 22.13
CA ALA A 142 17.85 7.66 23.30
C ALA A 142 17.40 6.61 24.34
N ILE A 143 16.10 6.54 24.63
CA ILE A 143 15.51 5.52 25.51
C ILE A 143 15.76 4.12 24.93
N GLU A 144 15.54 3.93 23.62
CA GLU A 144 15.76 2.66 22.94
C GLU A 144 17.23 2.21 22.98
N THR A 145 18.16 3.14 22.77
CA THR A 145 19.61 2.87 22.86
C THR A 145 20.02 2.55 24.30
N ALA A 146 19.46 3.25 25.31
CA ALA A 146 19.68 2.94 26.72
C ALA A 146 19.19 1.54 27.09
N ALA A 147 18.01 1.14 26.59
CA ALA A 147 17.46 -0.19 26.81
C ALA A 147 18.33 -1.29 26.18
N THR A 148 18.85 -1.03 24.97
CA THR A 148 19.77 -1.94 24.29
C THR A 148 21.08 -2.09 25.05
N LEU A 149 21.66 -0.98 25.51
CA LEU A 149 22.89 -0.97 26.30
C LEU A 149 22.72 -1.75 27.61
N ALA A 150 21.65 -1.47 28.37
CA ALA A 150 21.37 -2.18 29.61
C ALA A 150 21.20 -3.69 29.39
N THR A 151 20.55 -4.08 28.29
CA THR A 151 20.38 -5.48 27.91
C THR A 151 21.73 -6.17 27.68
N GLU A 152 22.61 -5.55 26.89
CA GLU A 152 23.92 -6.16 26.60
C GLU A 152 24.86 -6.16 27.80
N ILE A 153 24.79 -5.17 28.68
CA ILE A 153 25.50 -5.20 29.97
C ILE A 153 25.01 -6.36 30.84
N VAL A 154 23.69 -6.57 30.94
CA VAL A 154 23.13 -7.70 31.71
C VAL A 154 23.54 -9.04 31.11
N ASN A 155 23.53 -9.17 29.79
CA ASN A 155 23.97 -10.40 29.11
C ASN A 155 25.45 -10.69 29.41
N MET A 156 26.31 -9.68 29.30
CA MET A 156 27.72 -9.77 29.64
C MET A 156 27.92 -10.19 31.09
N LEU A 157 27.23 -9.55 32.04
CA LEU A 157 27.35 -9.90 33.47
C LEU A 157 26.90 -11.34 33.76
N LYS A 158 25.88 -11.84 33.07
CA LYS A 158 25.39 -13.22 33.21
C LYS A 158 26.33 -14.27 32.61
N SER A 159 27.16 -13.92 31.63
CA SER A 159 28.14 -14.85 31.06
C SER A 159 29.43 -14.95 31.87
N LEU A 160 29.62 -14.09 32.87
CA LEU A 160 30.80 -14.14 33.74
C LEU A 160 30.68 -15.28 34.77
N PRO A 161 31.82 -15.84 35.23
CA PRO A 161 31.84 -16.74 36.38
C PRO A 161 31.25 -16.09 37.65
N GLU A 162 30.82 -16.91 38.60
CA GLU A 162 30.30 -16.42 39.88
C GLU A 162 31.39 -15.59 40.60
N LYS A 163 31.15 -14.29 40.81
CA LYS A 163 32.10 -13.25 41.30
C LYS A 163 33.18 -12.76 40.31
N GLY A 164 33.06 -13.09 39.02
CA GLY A 164 33.92 -12.56 37.96
C GLY A 164 33.69 -11.05 37.74
N THR A 165 34.76 -10.32 37.42
CA THR A 165 34.69 -8.91 36.98
C THR A 165 34.84 -8.83 35.46
N PRO A 166 34.13 -7.90 34.78
CA PRO A 166 34.26 -7.77 33.33
C PRO A 166 35.66 -7.29 32.92
N SER A 167 36.28 -8.02 31.99
CA SER A 167 37.50 -7.60 31.31
C SER A 167 37.22 -6.41 30.37
N ASN A 168 38.27 -5.79 29.83
CA ASN A 168 38.11 -4.75 28.81
C ASN A 168 37.51 -5.31 27.51
N GLU A 169 37.77 -6.58 27.20
CA GLU A 169 37.23 -7.25 26.01
C GLU A 169 35.73 -7.53 26.16
N ASP A 170 35.30 -7.97 27.35
CA ASP A 170 33.88 -8.18 27.66
C ASP A 170 33.07 -6.87 27.47
N ILE A 171 33.60 -5.78 28.02
CA ILE A 171 32.97 -4.45 27.93
C ILE A 171 32.95 -3.94 26.48
N THR A 172 34.08 -4.07 25.77
CA THR A 172 34.17 -3.68 24.36
C THR A 172 33.15 -4.45 23.52
N THR A 173 33.00 -5.75 23.79
CA THR A 173 32.04 -6.62 23.10
C THR A 173 30.59 -6.19 23.36
N ALA A 174 30.22 -5.91 24.62
CA ALA A 174 28.88 -5.45 24.97
C ALA A 174 28.55 -4.08 24.35
N PHE A 175 29.51 -3.15 24.35
CA PHE A 175 29.35 -1.83 23.74
C PHE A 175 29.28 -1.90 22.21
N GLN A 176 30.12 -2.72 21.58
CA GLN A 176 30.10 -2.92 20.14
C GLN A 176 28.77 -3.52 19.69
N LYS A 177 28.29 -4.55 20.40
CA LYS A 177 26.98 -5.15 20.10
C LYS A 177 25.84 -4.16 20.24
N THR A 178 25.90 -3.26 21.22
CA THR A 178 24.91 -2.16 21.35
C THR A 178 24.91 -1.26 20.12
N GLN A 179 26.09 -0.86 19.63
CA GLN A 179 26.23 -0.06 18.41
C GLN A 179 25.72 -0.82 17.18
N ASP A 180 26.15 -2.07 16.97
CA ASP A 180 25.76 -2.89 15.82
C ASP A 180 24.24 -3.06 15.72
N LEU A 181 23.58 -3.23 16.87
CA LEU A 181 22.13 -3.42 16.95
C LEU A 181 21.30 -2.15 16.72
N ARG A 182 21.94 -0.97 16.80
CA ARG A 182 21.26 0.35 16.78
C ARG A 182 21.65 1.21 15.60
N HIS A 183 22.89 1.14 15.13
CA HIS A 183 23.47 2.11 14.18
C HIS A 183 22.64 2.24 12.90
N GLU A 184 22.36 1.13 12.19
CA GLU A 184 21.56 1.15 10.94
C GLU A 184 20.15 1.72 11.16
N ARG A 185 19.47 1.29 12.23
CA ARG A 185 18.12 1.73 12.56
C ARG A 185 18.09 3.22 12.86
N VAL A 186 19.02 3.70 13.67
CA VAL A 186 19.14 5.12 14.02
C VAL A 186 19.48 5.96 12.78
N SER A 187 20.40 5.53 11.92
CA SER A 187 20.69 6.23 10.66
C SER A 187 19.46 6.35 9.76
N THR A 188 18.65 5.29 9.69
CA THR A 188 17.38 5.30 8.94
C THR A 188 16.39 6.31 9.54
N LEU A 189 16.26 6.34 10.87
CA LEU A 189 15.34 7.25 11.55
C LEU A 189 15.81 8.72 11.49
N VAL A 190 17.11 8.99 11.55
CA VAL A 190 17.69 10.34 11.37
C VAL A 190 17.36 10.83 9.96
N LYS A 191 17.65 10.03 8.93
CA LYS A 191 17.30 10.36 7.54
C LYS A 191 15.79 10.59 7.37
N ALA A 192 14.95 9.73 7.94
CA ALA A 192 13.50 9.88 7.85
C ALA A 192 12.99 11.17 8.51
N GLY A 193 13.61 11.59 9.63
CA GLY A 193 13.31 12.86 10.28
C GLY A 193 13.70 14.07 9.42
N HIS A 194 14.84 14.00 8.74
CA HIS A 194 15.25 15.00 7.76
C HIS A 194 14.28 15.08 6.56
N ASP A 195 13.96 13.93 5.96
CA ASP A 195 13.03 13.86 4.82
C ASP A 195 11.64 14.40 5.21
N GLN A 196 11.19 14.12 6.44
CA GLN A 196 9.95 14.69 7.00
C GLN A 196 10.04 16.21 7.14
N GLN A 197 11.13 16.75 7.66
CA GLN A 197 11.33 18.19 7.76
C GLN A 197 11.30 18.85 6.38
N SER A 198 11.98 18.26 5.39
CA SER A 198 12.04 18.74 4.01
C SER A 198 10.65 18.80 3.36
N LEU A 199 9.83 17.76 3.57
CA LEU A 199 8.44 17.74 3.13
C LEU A 199 7.62 18.85 3.82
N MET A 200 7.77 19.00 5.14
CA MET A 200 7.04 19.97 5.94
C MET A 200 7.42 21.42 5.61
N ALA A 201 8.66 21.65 5.17
CA ALA A 201 9.16 22.94 4.71
C ALA A 201 8.98 23.17 3.20
N LEU A 202 8.24 22.30 2.50
CA LEU A 202 7.91 22.44 1.08
C LEU A 202 9.13 22.83 0.22
N GLU A 203 10.29 22.22 0.48
CA GLU A 203 11.57 22.72 -0.03
C GLU A 203 11.66 22.80 -1.56
N THR A 204 10.84 22.01 -2.26
CA THR A 204 10.77 21.99 -3.72
C THR A 204 9.31 21.96 -4.18
N PRO A 205 9.00 22.42 -5.40
CA PRO A 205 7.65 22.31 -5.97
C PRO A 205 7.12 20.87 -6.02
N PHE A 206 8.01 19.88 -6.13
CA PHE A 206 7.64 18.48 -6.09
C PHE A 206 7.20 18.04 -4.69
N LEU A 207 7.92 18.46 -3.63
CA LEU A 207 7.52 18.19 -2.25
C LEU A 207 6.23 18.94 -1.89
N GLU A 208 6.05 20.16 -2.40
CA GLU A 208 4.79 20.89 -2.26
C GLU A 208 3.62 20.12 -2.89
N PHE A 209 3.79 19.60 -4.10
CA PHE A 209 2.79 18.77 -4.74
C PHE A 209 2.47 17.51 -3.90
N ILE A 210 3.49 16.82 -3.38
CA ILE A 210 3.28 15.66 -2.51
C ILE A 210 2.49 16.06 -1.26
N ALA A 211 2.94 17.09 -0.53
CA ALA A 211 2.35 17.52 0.73
C ALA A 211 0.90 17.99 0.57
N THR A 212 0.59 18.73 -0.50
CA THR A 212 -0.73 19.37 -0.69
C THR A 212 -1.71 18.52 -1.49
N ARG A 213 -1.23 17.63 -2.37
CA ARG A 213 -2.10 16.84 -3.28
C ARG A 213 -2.11 15.35 -2.99
N ILE A 214 -1.00 14.78 -2.50
CA ILE A 214 -0.89 13.33 -2.30
C ILE A 214 -1.16 12.92 -0.86
N VAL A 215 -0.53 13.60 0.12
CA VAL A 215 -0.69 13.27 1.55
C VAL A 215 -2.17 13.29 2.00
N PRO A 216 -3.01 14.29 1.63
CA PRO A 216 -4.42 14.30 2.01
C PRO A 216 -5.20 13.09 1.47
N LEU A 217 -4.78 12.57 0.31
CA LEU A 217 -5.41 11.41 -0.30
C LEU A 217 -5.01 10.09 0.36
N SER A 218 -4.01 10.05 1.24
CA SER A 218 -3.61 8.83 1.96
C SER A 218 -4.52 8.49 3.15
N GLY A 219 -5.29 9.48 3.64
CA GLY A 219 -6.11 9.35 4.85
C GLY A 219 -5.26 9.26 6.13
N MET A 220 -5.94 9.11 7.28
CA MET A 220 -5.26 9.14 8.58
C MET A 220 -4.21 8.05 8.75
N GLU A 221 -4.46 6.83 8.25
CA GLU A 221 -3.54 5.70 8.40
C GLU A 221 -2.21 5.92 7.64
N GLY A 222 -2.21 6.68 6.56
CA GLY A 222 -0.97 7.06 5.88
C GLY A 222 -0.07 7.94 6.75
N THR A 223 -0.66 8.92 7.46
CA THR A 223 0.06 9.76 8.42
C THR A 223 0.48 8.99 9.67
N LEU A 224 -0.43 8.18 10.24
CA LEU A 224 -0.14 7.37 11.43
C LEU A 224 0.91 6.28 11.15
N GLU A 225 1.00 5.77 9.92
CA GLU A 225 2.06 4.85 9.50
C GLU A 225 3.46 5.42 9.70
N MET A 226 3.67 6.70 9.42
CA MET A 226 4.97 7.35 9.62
C MET A 226 5.41 7.26 11.10
N PHE A 227 4.49 7.54 12.03
CA PHE A 227 4.74 7.41 13.46
C PHE A 227 4.93 5.95 13.89
N ALA A 228 4.07 5.06 13.40
CA ALA A 228 4.12 3.64 13.73
C ALA A 228 5.46 3.00 13.30
N ASN A 229 5.96 3.32 12.10
CA ASN A 229 7.23 2.78 11.59
C ASN A 229 8.42 3.19 12.47
N GLY A 230 8.38 4.38 13.06
CA GLY A 230 9.35 4.82 14.07
C GLY A 230 9.30 3.97 15.34
N ALA A 231 8.10 3.62 15.82
CA ALA A 231 7.89 2.96 17.10
C ALA A 231 7.99 1.42 17.07
N LEU A 232 7.47 0.76 16.03
CA LEU A 232 7.21 -0.70 16.02
C LEU A 232 8.46 -1.58 16.15
N GLY A 233 9.60 -1.08 15.67
CA GLY A 233 10.90 -1.75 15.81
C GLY A 233 11.64 -1.46 17.12
N GLY A 234 11.00 -0.76 18.07
CA GLY A 234 11.58 -0.36 19.34
C GLY A 234 12.05 -1.55 20.17
N ARG A 235 13.25 -1.46 20.75
CA ARG A 235 13.79 -2.47 21.67
C ARG A 235 13.28 -2.28 23.10
N ARG A 236 12.83 -3.38 23.71
CA ARG A 236 12.51 -3.45 25.14
C ARG A 236 13.67 -4.01 25.97
N LEU A 237 13.49 -3.96 27.28
CA LEU A 237 14.31 -4.68 28.27
C LEU A 237 13.79 -6.13 28.40
N PRO A 238 14.50 -7.15 27.87
CA PRO A 238 14.00 -8.53 27.85
C PRO A 238 13.94 -9.16 29.25
N MET A 239 14.72 -8.64 30.20
CA MET A 239 14.71 -9.06 31.60
C MET A 239 13.48 -8.58 32.39
N LEU A 240 12.67 -7.68 31.83
CA LEU A 240 11.43 -7.23 32.43
C LEU A 240 10.23 -7.97 31.81
N PRO A 241 9.16 -8.22 32.60
CA PRO A 241 7.96 -8.85 32.08
C PRO A 241 7.30 -7.96 31.01
N MET A 242 6.76 -8.60 29.97
CA MET A 242 6.03 -7.90 28.92
C MET A 242 4.73 -7.29 29.49
N PRO A 243 4.51 -5.97 29.37
CA PRO A 243 3.28 -5.36 29.86
C PRO A 243 2.09 -5.84 29.03
N LYS A 244 1.05 -6.36 29.70
CA LYS A 244 -0.24 -6.68 29.07
C LYS A 244 -1.00 -5.39 28.82
N ARG A 245 -0.96 -4.88 27.58
CA ARG A 245 -1.69 -3.68 27.15
C ARG A 245 -2.54 -4.02 25.92
N PRO A 246 -3.85 -3.71 25.93
CA PRO A 246 -4.66 -3.86 24.73
C PRO A 246 -4.12 -2.92 23.66
N ARG A 247 -3.85 -3.48 22.48
CA ARG A 247 -3.35 -2.75 21.33
C ARG A 247 -3.87 -3.39 20.06
N PHE A 248 -4.11 -2.56 19.06
CA PHE A 248 -4.55 -3.04 17.76
C PHE A 248 -3.37 -3.60 16.93
N GLU A 249 -2.20 -2.96 17.02
CA GLU A 249 -0.96 -3.38 16.36
C GLU A 249 0.07 -3.80 17.42
N PRO A 250 0.63 -5.02 17.34
CA PRO A 250 1.74 -5.47 18.20
C PRO A 250 3.09 -4.88 17.77
N TYR A 251 4.04 -4.72 18.70
CA TYR A 251 5.44 -4.43 18.33
C TYR A 251 6.08 -5.64 17.64
N HIS A 252 7.19 -5.43 16.92
CA HIS A 252 7.85 -6.51 16.19
C HIS A 252 8.32 -7.67 17.08
N ASP A 253 8.65 -7.41 18.35
CA ASP A 253 9.07 -8.42 19.32
C ASP A 253 7.90 -9.12 20.05
N GLU A 254 6.67 -8.67 19.81
CA GLU A 254 5.42 -9.27 20.30
C GLU A 254 4.79 -10.21 19.26
N LEU A 255 5.28 -10.20 18.03
CA LEU A 255 4.82 -11.07 16.96
C LEU A 255 5.21 -12.54 17.22
N PRO A 256 4.35 -13.51 16.86
CA PRO A 256 4.64 -14.94 17.06
C PRO A 256 5.87 -15.43 16.28
N ALA A 257 6.27 -14.68 15.24
CA ALA A 257 7.50 -14.87 14.51
C ALA A 257 8.06 -13.50 14.11
N LYS A 258 9.39 -13.41 14.02
CA LYS A 258 10.05 -12.24 13.44
C LYS A 258 9.53 -12.09 12.00
N PRO A 259 9.02 -10.90 11.60
CA PRO A 259 8.68 -10.67 10.21
C PRO A 259 9.87 -11.06 9.35
N LEU A 260 9.62 -11.93 8.37
CA LEU A 260 10.53 -12.01 7.23
C LEU A 260 10.62 -10.57 6.74
N GLY A 261 11.82 -9.97 6.77
CA GLY A 261 11.99 -8.62 6.26
C GLY A 261 11.54 -8.54 4.79
N GLY A 262 11.76 -7.43 4.11
CA GLY A 262 11.65 -7.43 2.65
C GLY A 262 12.66 -8.41 2.07
N ASN A 263 12.36 -9.72 2.02
CA ASN A 263 13.27 -10.75 1.54
C ASN A 263 13.33 -10.58 0.03
N SER A 264 14.25 -9.74 -0.41
CA SER A 264 14.38 -9.30 -1.80
C SER A 264 14.47 -10.48 -2.75
N ILE A 265 14.98 -11.64 -2.29
CA ILE A 265 15.05 -12.87 -3.06
C ILE A 265 13.65 -13.42 -3.39
N SER A 266 12.78 -13.64 -2.39
CA SER A 266 11.43 -14.15 -2.63
C SER A 266 10.62 -13.21 -3.53
N LYS A 267 10.80 -11.90 -3.36
CA LYS A 267 10.17 -10.88 -4.20
C LYS A 267 10.71 -10.89 -5.62
N ALA A 268 12.03 -11.00 -5.78
CA ALA A 268 12.67 -11.11 -7.09
C ALA A 268 12.21 -12.37 -7.82
N ILE A 269 12.13 -13.52 -7.12
CA ILE A 269 11.61 -14.78 -7.68
C ILE A 269 10.16 -14.58 -8.15
N ALA A 270 9.29 -14.05 -7.28
CA ALA A 270 7.89 -13.80 -7.65
C ALA A 270 7.78 -12.84 -8.86
N ALA A 271 8.56 -11.76 -8.88
CA ALA A 271 8.59 -10.80 -9.98
C ALA A 271 9.06 -11.47 -11.29
N VAL A 272 10.11 -12.29 -11.25
CA VAL A 272 10.61 -13.04 -12.41
C VAL A 272 9.55 -14.02 -12.91
N VAL A 273 8.86 -14.74 -12.01
CA VAL A 273 7.78 -15.67 -12.39
C VAL A 273 6.65 -14.92 -13.09
N PHE A 274 6.13 -13.84 -12.50
CA PHE A 274 5.02 -13.09 -13.10
C PHE A 274 5.43 -12.36 -14.39
N ALA A 275 6.66 -11.84 -14.47
CA ALA A 275 7.18 -11.27 -15.70
C ALA A 275 7.33 -12.31 -16.81
N SER A 276 7.79 -13.53 -16.46
CA SER A 276 7.90 -14.63 -17.43
C SER A 276 6.53 -15.07 -17.92
N LEU A 277 5.56 -15.23 -17.02
CA LEU A 277 4.17 -15.53 -17.37
C LEU A 277 3.58 -14.45 -18.28
N LEU A 278 3.81 -13.17 -17.98
CA LEU A 278 3.36 -12.06 -18.83
C LEU A 278 3.94 -12.14 -20.24
N VAL A 279 5.24 -12.45 -20.37
CA VAL A 279 5.90 -12.58 -21.68
C VAL A 279 5.35 -13.78 -22.46
N VAL A 280 5.16 -14.93 -21.79
CA VAL A 280 4.58 -16.13 -22.43
C VAL A 280 3.14 -15.86 -22.85
N ALA A 281 2.32 -15.29 -21.97
CA ALA A 281 0.92 -14.97 -22.26
C ALA A 281 0.81 -13.98 -23.44
N LYS A 282 1.62 -12.93 -23.50
CA LYS A 282 1.61 -11.99 -24.63
C LYS A 282 1.99 -12.63 -25.97
N LYS A 283 2.84 -13.65 -25.96
CA LYS A 283 3.20 -14.40 -27.17
C LYS A 283 2.15 -15.43 -27.56
N ALA A 284 1.49 -16.01 -26.56
CA ALA A 284 0.51 -17.08 -26.73
C ALA A 284 -0.90 -16.58 -27.03
N MET A 285 -1.27 -15.40 -26.54
CA MET A 285 -2.62 -14.83 -26.57
C MET A 285 -2.65 -13.59 -27.49
N SER A 286 -2.31 -13.75 -28.76
CA SER A 286 -2.44 -12.69 -29.78
C SER A 286 -3.51 -13.05 -30.79
N LEU A 287 -4.63 -12.31 -30.82
CA LEU A 287 -5.61 -12.45 -31.90
C LEU A 287 -5.02 -11.95 -33.21
N ASP A 288 -5.20 -12.72 -34.28
CA ASP A 288 -4.99 -12.25 -35.64
C ASP A 288 -6.16 -11.31 -36.04
N PRO A 289 -5.91 -10.02 -36.34
CA PRO A 289 -6.95 -9.10 -36.76
C PRO A 289 -7.64 -9.51 -38.07
N ASP A 290 -6.92 -10.19 -38.97
CA ASP A 290 -7.42 -10.54 -40.31
C ASP A 290 -8.52 -11.61 -40.23
N LEU A 291 -8.48 -12.42 -39.17
CA LEU A 291 -9.44 -13.48 -38.87
C LEU A 291 -10.87 -12.97 -38.65
N PHE A 292 -11.02 -11.73 -38.19
CA PHE A 292 -12.32 -11.10 -37.96
C PHE A 292 -12.90 -10.40 -39.21
N THR A 293 -12.11 -10.33 -40.30
CA THR A 293 -12.52 -9.65 -41.54
C THR A 293 -12.96 -10.63 -42.64
N ALA A 294 -12.59 -11.91 -42.56
CA ALA A 294 -12.79 -12.88 -43.63
C ALA A 294 -14.23 -13.41 -43.76
N THR A 295 -14.94 -13.68 -42.65
CA THR A 295 -16.35 -14.15 -42.65
C THR A 295 -17.08 -13.75 -41.36
N PRO A 296 -17.54 -12.49 -41.21
CA PRO A 296 -18.14 -11.99 -39.97
C PRO A 296 -19.54 -12.57 -39.74
N SER A 297 -19.62 -13.65 -38.97
CA SER A 297 -20.90 -14.26 -38.57
C SER A 297 -20.85 -14.72 -37.12
N PHE A 298 -22.01 -14.79 -36.49
CA PHE A 298 -22.20 -15.37 -35.16
C PHE A 298 -22.82 -16.76 -35.32
N LEU A 299 -21.99 -17.81 -35.31
CA LEU A 299 -22.43 -19.20 -35.52
C LEU A 299 -23.29 -19.37 -36.80
N GLY A 300 -22.89 -18.70 -37.88
CA GLY A 300 -23.61 -18.68 -39.16
C GLY A 300 -24.77 -17.66 -39.27
N ALA A 301 -25.12 -16.97 -38.18
CA ALA A 301 -26.07 -15.86 -38.22
C ALA A 301 -25.38 -14.52 -38.55
N PRO A 302 -26.11 -13.52 -39.09
CA PRO A 302 -25.57 -12.17 -39.29
C PRO A 302 -25.06 -11.57 -37.97
N LEU A 303 -23.90 -10.92 -38.03
CA LEU A 303 -23.33 -10.22 -36.89
C LEU A 303 -24.15 -8.95 -36.61
N LYS A 304 -24.56 -8.77 -35.36
CA LYS A 304 -25.18 -7.54 -34.88
C LYS A 304 -24.10 -6.46 -34.80
N THR A 305 -24.32 -5.35 -35.49
CA THR A 305 -23.37 -4.24 -35.62
C THR A 305 -23.86 -2.93 -35.00
N HIS A 306 -25.05 -2.94 -34.41
CA HIS A 306 -25.64 -1.78 -33.76
C HIS A 306 -26.07 -2.14 -32.34
N TYR A 307 -25.37 -1.60 -31.34
CA TYR A 307 -25.60 -1.84 -29.91
C TYR A 307 -25.91 -0.55 -29.18
N THR A 308 -25.03 0.44 -29.31
CA THR A 308 -25.05 1.70 -28.57
C THR A 308 -25.26 2.92 -29.47
N GLY A 309 -25.04 2.77 -30.78
CA GLY A 309 -25.04 3.88 -31.74
C GLY A 309 -23.71 4.63 -31.82
N ILE A 310 -22.68 4.20 -31.06
CA ILE A 310 -21.32 4.76 -31.10
C ILE A 310 -20.46 3.86 -32.00
N PRO A 311 -20.08 4.28 -33.23
CA PRO A 311 -19.53 3.35 -34.21
C PRO A 311 -18.28 2.58 -33.76
N PRO A 312 -17.25 3.20 -33.14
CA PRO A 312 -16.09 2.46 -32.68
C PRO A 312 -16.41 1.42 -31.58
N LEU A 313 -17.36 1.74 -30.70
CA LEU A 313 -17.78 0.84 -29.63
C LEU A 313 -18.59 -0.33 -30.18
N ASP A 314 -19.51 -0.05 -31.11
CA ASP A 314 -20.33 -1.07 -31.73
C ASP A 314 -19.49 -2.03 -32.59
N SER A 315 -18.46 -1.54 -33.29
CA SER A 315 -17.48 -2.39 -33.99
C SER A 315 -16.71 -3.29 -33.03
N LEU A 316 -16.26 -2.76 -31.88
CA LEU A 316 -15.57 -3.54 -30.86
C LEU A 316 -16.48 -4.62 -30.26
N LEU A 317 -17.73 -4.27 -29.92
CA LEU A 317 -18.70 -5.21 -29.34
C LEU A 317 -19.10 -6.30 -30.34
N ALA A 318 -19.22 -5.97 -31.63
CA ALA A 318 -19.45 -6.94 -32.69
C ALA A 318 -18.26 -7.91 -32.82
N MET A 319 -17.03 -7.41 -32.83
CA MET A 319 -15.82 -8.23 -32.85
C MET A 319 -15.75 -9.17 -31.65
N LEU A 320 -15.95 -8.66 -30.43
CA LEU A 320 -15.93 -9.47 -29.21
C LEU A 320 -17.07 -10.49 -29.20
N SER A 321 -18.28 -10.13 -29.63
CA SER A 321 -19.40 -11.07 -29.69
C SER A 321 -19.13 -12.22 -30.67
N MET A 322 -18.50 -11.93 -31.81
CA MET A 322 -18.05 -12.95 -32.75
C MET A 322 -16.96 -13.83 -32.13
N ALA A 323 -15.98 -13.22 -31.44
CA ALA A 323 -14.89 -13.93 -30.78
C ALA A 323 -15.44 -14.97 -29.77
N PHE A 324 -16.33 -14.55 -28.87
CA PHE A 324 -16.87 -15.43 -27.82
C PHE A 324 -18.02 -16.35 -28.28
N ALA A 325 -18.42 -16.33 -29.56
CA ALA A 325 -19.59 -17.04 -30.04
C ALA A 325 -19.50 -18.55 -29.82
N ASP A 326 -18.38 -19.15 -30.22
CA ASP A 326 -18.15 -20.57 -30.11
C ASP A 326 -17.90 -21.03 -28.66
N SER A 327 -17.21 -20.20 -27.88
CA SER A 327 -17.01 -20.44 -26.45
C SER A 327 -18.30 -20.36 -25.61
N THR A 328 -19.40 -19.83 -26.14
CA THR A 328 -20.67 -19.69 -25.39
C THR A 328 -21.80 -20.57 -25.92
N ALA A 329 -21.91 -20.72 -27.25
CA ALA A 329 -22.96 -21.53 -27.88
C ALA A 329 -22.44 -22.35 -29.08
N GLY A 330 -21.14 -22.62 -29.14
CA GLY A 330 -20.54 -23.47 -30.16
C GLY A 330 -21.18 -24.85 -30.24
N PRO A 331 -21.20 -25.47 -31.44
CA PRO A 331 -21.75 -26.80 -31.63
C PRO A 331 -20.94 -27.90 -30.93
N ASP A 332 -19.65 -27.66 -30.65
CA ASP A 332 -18.85 -28.54 -29.80
C ASP A 332 -19.09 -28.19 -28.31
N PRO A 333 -19.74 -29.07 -27.54
CA PRO A 333 -20.00 -28.84 -26.11
C PRO A 333 -18.74 -28.75 -25.25
N SER A 334 -17.56 -29.15 -25.74
CA SER A 334 -16.30 -29.03 -25.01
C SER A 334 -15.89 -27.56 -24.81
N HIS A 335 -16.15 -26.68 -25.80
CA HIS A 335 -15.72 -25.27 -25.73
C HIS A 335 -16.53 -24.47 -24.70
N PRO A 336 -17.88 -24.51 -24.67
CA PRO A 336 -18.66 -23.87 -23.62
C PRO A 336 -18.40 -24.46 -22.24
N THR A 337 -18.17 -25.77 -22.14
CA THR A 337 -17.84 -26.42 -20.86
C THR A 337 -16.54 -25.88 -20.28
N GLN A 338 -15.49 -25.78 -21.10
CA GLN A 338 -14.22 -25.19 -20.68
C GLN A 338 -14.39 -23.71 -20.34
N PHE A 339 -15.13 -22.95 -21.13
CA PHE A 339 -15.29 -21.52 -20.89
C PHE A 339 -16.07 -21.23 -19.59
N ILE A 340 -17.12 -22.00 -19.30
CA ILE A 340 -17.81 -21.96 -17.99
C ILE A 340 -16.81 -22.22 -16.86
N TYR A 341 -15.95 -23.22 -17.03
CA TYR A 341 -14.95 -23.56 -16.03
C TYR A 341 -13.94 -22.41 -15.82
N LEU A 342 -13.41 -21.82 -16.89
CA LEU A 342 -12.53 -20.65 -16.84
C LEU A 342 -13.21 -19.46 -16.14
N LEU A 343 -14.42 -19.09 -16.57
CA LEU A 343 -15.17 -17.97 -16.02
C LEU A 343 -15.54 -18.20 -14.55
N SER A 344 -15.65 -19.45 -14.08
CA SER A 344 -15.85 -19.72 -12.66
C SER A 344 -14.68 -19.23 -11.79
N PHE A 345 -13.44 -19.22 -12.31
CA PHE A 345 -12.27 -18.70 -11.61
C PHE A 345 -12.20 -17.17 -11.60
N LEU A 346 -12.85 -16.50 -12.55
CA LEU A 346 -12.89 -15.04 -12.58
C LEU A 346 -13.79 -14.46 -11.48
N PHE A 347 -14.82 -15.19 -11.01
CA PHE A 347 -15.65 -14.76 -9.89
C PHE A 347 -14.81 -14.45 -8.62
N PRO A 348 -14.02 -15.40 -8.06
CA PRO A 348 -13.17 -15.11 -6.91
C PRO A 348 -12.09 -14.08 -7.23
N ILE A 349 -11.53 -14.05 -8.44
CA ILE A 349 -10.51 -13.06 -8.83
C ILE A 349 -11.07 -11.64 -8.76
N LEU A 350 -12.22 -11.37 -9.40
CA LEU A 350 -12.87 -10.07 -9.37
C LEU A 350 -13.31 -9.66 -7.97
N LEU A 351 -13.84 -10.60 -7.19
CA LEU A 351 -14.19 -10.38 -5.80
C LEU A 351 -12.94 -9.93 -5.01
N ILE A 352 -11.85 -10.68 -5.11
CA ILE A 352 -10.59 -10.39 -4.41
C ILE A 352 -9.99 -9.08 -4.89
N TRP A 353 -9.89 -8.83 -6.20
CA TRP A 353 -9.38 -7.58 -6.74
C TRP A 353 -10.20 -6.38 -6.28
N THR A 354 -11.54 -6.52 -6.23
CA THR A 354 -12.41 -5.47 -5.70
C THR A 354 -12.14 -5.22 -4.22
N ILE A 355 -12.04 -6.28 -3.40
CA ILE A 355 -11.68 -6.17 -1.97
C ILE A 355 -10.32 -5.49 -1.80
N GLU A 356 -9.30 -5.95 -2.52
CA GLU A 356 -7.96 -5.38 -2.51
C GLU A 356 -7.96 -3.91 -2.96
N GLY A 357 -8.80 -3.55 -3.93
CA GLY A 357 -8.99 -2.19 -4.42
C GLY A 357 -9.44 -1.20 -3.33
N TYR A 358 -10.22 -1.69 -2.36
CA TYR A 358 -10.72 -0.89 -1.23
C TYR A 358 -9.93 -1.09 0.07
N ARG A 359 -8.88 -1.92 0.08
CA ARG A 359 -8.04 -2.06 1.28
C ARG A 359 -7.27 -0.78 1.57
N THR A 360 -7.21 -0.44 2.85
CA THR A 360 -6.44 0.71 3.35
C THR A 360 -4.98 0.66 2.89
N ALA A 361 -4.34 -0.51 2.92
CA ALA A 361 -2.96 -0.66 2.46
C ALA A 361 -2.78 -0.34 0.97
N ASN A 362 -3.71 -0.73 0.09
CA ASN A 362 -3.60 -0.47 -1.35
C ASN A 362 -3.98 0.97 -1.73
N ARG A 363 -4.36 1.84 -0.79
CA ARG A 363 -4.69 3.21 -1.11
C ARG A 363 -3.52 3.89 -1.85
N LEU A 364 -3.84 4.59 -2.94
CA LEU A 364 -2.89 5.26 -3.85
C LEU A 364 -1.90 4.32 -4.57
N THR A 365 -2.21 3.04 -4.73
CA THR A 365 -1.44 2.15 -5.60
C THR A 365 -2.17 1.79 -6.88
N PRO A 366 -1.47 1.27 -7.90
CA PRO A 366 -2.12 0.71 -9.08
C PRO A 366 -3.15 -0.37 -8.71
N THR A 367 -2.83 -1.26 -7.75
CA THR A 367 -3.73 -2.32 -7.27
C THR A 367 -5.02 -1.81 -6.61
N ALA A 368 -5.12 -0.50 -6.32
CA ALA A 368 -6.35 0.15 -5.87
C ALA A 368 -7.42 0.30 -6.97
N LEU A 369 -7.07 0.02 -8.22
CA LEU A 369 -7.90 0.29 -9.41
C LEU A 369 -8.40 -1.00 -10.07
N PRO A 370 -9.24 -1.81 -9.39
CA PRO A 370 -9.68 -3.11 -9.91
C PRO A 370 -10.48 -2.98 -11.21
N LEU A 371 -11.21 -1.87 -11.41
CA LEU A 371 -11.93 -1.61 -12.65
C LEU A 371 -10.99 -1.51 -13.86
N LEU A 372 -9.81 -0.89 -13.69
CA LEU A 372 -8.84 -0.72 -14.77
C LEU A 372 -8.31 -2.08 -15.24
N PHE A 373 -7.91 -2.95 -14.30
CA PHE A 373 -7.50 -4.31 -14.65
C PHE A 373 -8.67 -5.15 -15.15
N GLY A 374 -9.86 -4.91 -14.61
CA GLY A 374 -11.10 -5.52 -15.05
C GLY A 374 -11.38 -5.30 -16.53
N LEU A 375 -11.43 -4.04 -16.95
CA LEU A 375 -11.64 -3.66 -18.35
C LEU A 375 -10.47 -4.11 -19.23
N ALA A 376 -9.23 -4.04 -18.72
CA ALA A 376 -8.07 -4.49 -19.47
C ALA A 376 -8.12 -5.99 -19.80
N TYR A 377 -8.60 -6.84 -18.88
CA TYR A 377 -8.65 -8.29 -19.13
C TYR A 377 -9.76 -8.65 -20.13
N GLN A 378 -10.83 -7.88 -20.23
CA GLN A 378 -11.86 -8.09 -21.26
C GLN A 378 -11.30 -7.87 -22.67
N LEU A 379 -10.28 -7.02 -22.81
CA LEU A 379 -9.67 -6.69 -24.09
C LEU A 379 -8.44 -7.52 -24.44
N ASN A 380 -7.69 -7.99 -23.42
CA ASN A 380 -6.38 -8.64 -23.62
C ASN A 380 -6.32 -10.07 -23.05
N GLY A 381 -7.43 -10.57 -22.49
CA GLY A 381 -7.48 -11.83 -21.77
C GLY A 381 -6.94 -11.74 -20.33
N ILE A 382 -7.46 -12.59 -19.45
CA ILE A 382 -7.02 -12.66 -18.05
C ILE A 382 -5.60 -13.21 -17.93
N GLY A 383 -5.18 -14.12 -18.83
CA GLY A 383 -3.84 -14.70 -18.84
C GLY A 383 -2.72 -13.66 -18.99
N VAL A 384 -2.98 -12.52 -19.66
CA VAL A 384 -2.03 -11.40 -19.79
C VAL A 384 -2.14 -10.45 -18.58
N ILE A 385 -3.37 -10.09 -18.19
CA ILE A 385 -3.58 -9.02 -17.21
C ILE A 385 -3.36 -9.48 -15.78
N ALA A 386 -3.66 -10.74 -15.43
CA ALA A 386 -3.44 -11.24 -14.08
C ALA A 386 -1.95 -11.27 -13.70
N PRO A 387 -1.01 -11.76 -14.54
CA PRO A 387 0.43 -11.64 -14.25
C PRO A 387 0.91 -10.20 -14.09
N LEU A 388 0.40 -9.26 -14.91
CA LEU A 388 0.71 -7.84 -14.74
C LEU A 388 0.21 -7.31 -13.39
N TYR A 389 -1.02 -7.62 -13.02
CA TYR A 389 -1.58 -7.25 -11.71
C TYR A 389 -0.72 -7.81 -10.58
N PHE A 390 -0.37 -9.10 -10.61
CA PHE A 390 0.41 -9.73 -9.56
C PHE A 390 1.86 -9.23 -9.51
N LEU A 391 2.47 -8.88 -10.64
CA LEU A 391 3.78 -8.24 -10.69
C LEU A 391 3.76 -6.88 -9.96
N LEU A 392 2.73 -6.06 -10.22
CA LEU A 392 2.51 -4.81 -9.50
C LEU A 392 2.22 -5.07 -8.02
N ASN A 393 1.44 -6.12 -7.71
CA ASN A 393 1.10 -6.49 -6.35
C ASN A 393 2.33 -6.88 -5.52
N VAL A 394 3.32 -7.59 -6.08
CA VAL A 394 4.59 -7.90 -5.39
C VAL A 394 5.29 -6.63 -4.88
N HIS A 395 5.24 -5.55 -5.67
CA HIS A 395 5.78 -4.27 -5.27
C HIS A 395 4.90 -3.60 -4.20
N THR A 396 3.58 -3.51 -4.39
CA THR A 396 2.69 -2.80 -3.46
C THR A 396 2.64 -3.47 -2.08
N THR A 397 2.63 -4.80 -2.03
CA THR A 397 2.63 -5.60 -0.78
C THR A 397 3.95 -5.53 -0.02
N SER A 398 4.98 -4.90 -0.58
CA SER A 398 6.26 -4.69 0.09
C SER A 398 6.23 -3.61 1.18
N ARG A 399 5.17 -2.78 1.22
CA ARG A 399 5.02 -1.71 2.20
C ARG A 399 4.60 -2.27 3.57
N THR A 400 5.04 -1.61 4.63
CA THR A 400 4.70 -1.93 6.03
C THR A 400 3.20 -1.95 6.29
N ALA A 401 2.40 -1.20 5.54
CA ALA A 401 0.93 -1.29 5.61
C ALA A 401 0.38 -2.71 5.41
N HIS A 402 1.00 -3.54 4.56
CA HIS A 402 0.51 -4.91 4.29
C HIS A 402 0.91 -5.92 5.37
N THR A 403 1.97 -5.64 6.13
CA THR A 403 2.38 -6.48 7.26
C THR A 403 1.58 -6.17 8.53
N ARG A 404 0.86 -5.05 8.55
CA ARG A 404 0.13 -4.53 9.72
C ARG A 404 -1.34 -4.88 9.68
N ALA A 405 -1.97 -4.92 10.85
CA ALA A 405 -3.41 -5.08 10.98
C ALA A 405 -4.16 -3.86 10.43
N VAL A 406 -3.62 -2.65 10.55
CA VAL A 406 -4.27 -1.40 10.11
C VAL A 406 -4.38 -1.22 8.60
N GLY A 407 -3.57 -1.92 7.81
CA GLY A 407 -3.67 -1.87 6.35
C GLY A 407 -4.72 -2.82 5.76
N ARG A 408 -5.22 -3.77 6.55
CA ARG A 408 -6.18 -4.80 6.10
C ARG A 408 -7.61 -4.31 5.92
N PRO A 409 -8.15 -3.40 6.76
CA PRO A 409 -9.55 -3.07 6.73
C PRO A 409 -10.03 -2.47 5.42
N VAL A 410 -11.27 -2.81 5.10
CA VAL A 410 -12.08 -2.28 3.99
C VAL A 410 -13.24 -1.49 4.60
N PRO A 411 -13.76 -0.43 3.96
CA PRO A 411 -14.94 0.27 4.45
C PRO A 411 -16.10 -0.71 4.71
N PRO A 412 -16.77 -0.68 5.88
CA PRO A 412 -17.80 -1.67 6.22
C PRO A 412 -18.95 -1.74 5.22
N ALA A 413 -19.37 -0.59 4.67
CA ALA A 413 -20.39 -0.50 3.63
C ALA A 413 -19.96 -1.24 2.34
N VAL A 414 -18.69 -1.10 1.96
CA VAL A 414 -18.12 -1.83 0.81
C VAL A 414 -18.08 -3.34 1.10
N ALA A 415 -17.66 -3.74 2.30
CA ALA A 415 -17.59 -5.16 2.67
C ALA A 415 -18.96 -5.87 2.55
N HIS A 416 -20.06 -5.18 2.85
CA HIS A 416 -21.42 -5.70 2.65
C HIS A 416 -21.90 -5.62 1.19
N ALA A 417 -21.50 -4.59 0.45
CA ALA A 417 -21.93 -4.39 -0.93
C ALA A 417 -21.21 -5.28 -1.95
N ILE A 418 -19.97 -5.69 -1.68
CA ILE A 418 -19.13 -6.40 -2.66
C ILE A 418 -19.76 -7.73 -3.11
N LEU A 419 -20.18 -8.60 -2.19
CA LEU A 419 -20.74 -9.90 -2.57
C LEU A 419 -21.99 -9.79 -3.46
N PRO A 420 -23.05 -9.04 -3.08
CA PRO A 420 -24.21 -8.87 -3.94
C PRO A 420 -23.85 -8.15 -5.25
N ALA A 421 -22.92 -7.19 -5.23
CA ALA A 421 -22.45 -6.53 -6.45
C ALA A 421 -21.73 -7.50 -7.41
N THR A 422 -20.91 -8.42 -6.90
CA THR A 422 -20.26 -9.45 -7.73
C THR A 422 -21.28 -10.47 -8.23
N ILE A 423 -22.27 -10.87 -7.43
CA ILE A 423 -23.33 -11.78 -7.90
C ILE A 423 -24.13 -11.14 -9.04
N LEU A 424 -24.64 -9.92 -8.83
CA LEU A 424 -25.48 -9.23 -9.81
C LEU A 424 -24.69 -8.71 -11.01
N GLY A 425 -23.47 -8.23 -10.79
CA GLY A 425 -22.63 -7.61 -11.81
C GLY A 425 -21.79 -8.59 -12.61
N TYR A 426 -21.48 -9.77 -12.05
CA TYR A 426 -20.67 -10.80 -12.71
C TYR A 426 -21.45 -12.11 -12.89
N ALA A 427 -21.90 -12.74 -11.81
CA ALA A 427 -22.40 -14.12 -11.88
C ALA A 427 -23.67 -14.23 -12.71
N VAL A 428 -24.62 -13.30 -12.54
CA VAL A 428 -25.87 -13.27 -13.32
C VAL A 428 -25.60 -13.02 -14.81
N PRO A 429 -24.89 -11.95 -15.25
CA PRO A 429 -24.56 -11.76 -16.66
C PRO A 429 -23.80 -12.94 -17.26
N THR A 430 -22.90 -13.54 -16.50
CA THR A 430 -22.13 -14.71 -16.94
C THR A 430 -23.00 -15.94 -17.13
N ALA A 431 -23.97 -16.19 -16.25
CA ALA A 431 -24.91 -17.29 -16.44
C ALA A 431 -25.81 -17.06 -17.67
N LEU A 432 -26.23 -15.81 -17.92
CA LEU A 432 -27.12 -15.46 -19.03
C LEU A 432 -26.48 -15.74 -20.40
N ILE A 433 -25.17 -15.58 -20.58
CA ILE A 433 -24.51 -15.86 -21.87
C ILE A 433 -24.41 -17.35 -22.22
N PHE A 434 -24.73 -18.27 -21.30
CA PHE A 434 -24.74 -19.73 -21.59
C PHE A 434 -26.13 -20.31 -21.76
N LEU A 435 -27.19 -19.50 -21.64
CA LEU A 435 -28.55 -19.97 -21.85
C LEU A 435 -28.86 -20.09 -23.36
N PRO A 436 -29.68 -21.08 -23.76
CA PRO A 436 -30.10 -21.20 -25.15
C PRO A 436 -31.12 -20.11 -25.51
N TYR A 437 -30.83 -19.32 -26.54
CA TYR A 437 -31.74 -18.30 -27.07
C TYR A 437 -32.19 -18.64 -28.49
N ALA A 438 -33.49 -18.46 -28.77
CA ALA A 438 -34.03 -18.68 -30.12
C ALA A 438 -33.57 -17.64 -31.14
N ALA A 439 -33.31 -16.40 -30.69
CA ALA A 439 -32.86 -15.31 -31.56
C ALA A 439 -31.35 -15.06 -31.37
N PRO A 440 -30.52 -15.22 -32.42
CA PRO A 440 -29.08 -14.96 -32.35
C PRO A 440 -28.75 -13.54 -31.86
N ASP A 441 -29.56 -12.55 -32.25
CA ASP A 441 -29.44 -11.16 -31.80
C ASP A 441 -29.52 -11.00 -30.28
N THR A 442 -30.34 -11.81 -29.61
CA THR A 442 -30.46 -11.76 -28.13
C THR A 442 -29.19 -12.25 -27.48
N HIS A 443 -28.61 -13.34 -28.01
CA HIS A 443 -27.36 -13.87 -27.48
C HIS A 443 -26.20 -12.88 -27.68
N GLN A 444 -26.08 -12.31 -28.87
CA GLN A 444 -25.08 -11.27 -29.17
C GLN A 444 -25.24 -10.03 -28.26
N ALA A 445 -26.48 -9.58 -27.99
CA ALA A 445 -26.71 -8.46 -27.08
C ALA A 445 -26.31 -8.77 -25.62
N LEU A 446 -26.51 -10.00 -25.16
CA LEU A 446 -26.08 -10.43 -23.83
C LEU A 446 -24.56 -10.54 -23.73
N LEU A 447 -23.89 -11.06 -24.74
CA LEU A 447 -22.43 -11.08 -24.84
C LEU A 447 -21.85 -9.66 -24.81
N ALA A 448 -22.41 -8.75 -25.60
CA ALA A 448 -22.01 -7.34 -25.59
C ALA A 448 -22.22 -6.69 -24.22
N THR A 449 -23.32 -6.98 -23.53
CA THR A 449 -23.58 -6.49 -22.17
C THR A 449 -22.61 -7.09 -21.14
N TRP A 450 -22.24 -8.36 -21.33
CA TRP A 450 -21.30 -9.09 -20.50
C TRP A 450 -19.87 -8.52 -20.59
N GLN A 451 -19.48 -7.90 -21.71
CA GLN A 451 -18.18 -7.21 -21.82
C GLN A 451 -17.98 -6.14 -20.74
N PHE A 452 -19.07 -5.54 -20.22
CA PHE A 452 -19.04 -4.50 -19.18
C PHE A 452 -19.12 -5.03 -17.75
N VAL A 453 -19.05 -6.33 -17.53
CA VAL A 453 -19.12 -6.95 -16.20
C VAL A 453 -18.21 -6.30 -15.14
N PRO A 454 -16.92 -5.98 -15.41
CA PRO A 454 -16.10 -5.26 -14.44
C PRO A 454 -16.66 -3.90 -14.05
N LEU A 455 -17.26 -3.19 -15.01
CA LEU A 455 -17.94 -1.92 -14.77
C LEU A 455 -19.20 -2.11 -13.92
N TRP A 456 -20.01 -3.14 -14.20
CA TRP A 456 -21.19 -3.46 -13.39
C TRP A 456 -20.83 -3.75 -11.95
N VAL A 457 -19.82 -4.58 -11.69
CA VAL A 457 -19.35 -4.87 -10.33
C VAL A 457 -18.88 -3.59 -9.63
N ALA A 458 -18.12 -2.74 -10.31
CA ALA A 458 -17.64 -1.48 -9.74
C ALA A 458 -18.78 -0.51 -9.40
N LEU A 459 -19.71 -0.30 -10.33
CA LEU A 459 -20.86 0.58 -10.16
C LEU A 459 -21.81 0.09 -9.05
N LEU A 460 -22.11 -1.20 -9.03
CA LEU A 460 -22.97 -1.81 -8.00
C LEU A 460 -22.30 -1.76 -6.62
N THR A 461 -20.99 -1.98 -6.54
CA THR A 461 -20.24 -1.85 -5.27
C THR A 461 -20.26 -0.41 -4.76
N ALA A 462 -19.99 0.56 -5.64
CA ALA A 462 -19.99 1.98 -5.27
C ALA A 462 -21.39 2.47 -4.89
N SER A 463 -22.42 2.05 -5.62
CA SER A 463 -23.82 2.40 -5.34
C SER A 463 -24.29 1.76 -4.04
N GLY A 464 -24.00 0.47 -3.83
CA GLY A 464 -24.31 -0.23 -2.59
C GLY A 464 -23.63 0.39 -1.38
N LYS A 465 -22.35 0.78 -1.52
CA LYS A 465 -21.64 1.57 -0.50
C LYS A 465 -22.38 2.87 -0.19
N ALA A 466 -22.73 3.66 -1.21
CA ALA A 466 -23.41 4.94 -1.03
C ALA A 466 -24.76 4.77 -0.32
N VAL A 467 -25.57 3.78 -0.71
CA VAL A 467 -26.87 3.49 -0.08
C VAL A 467 -26.69 3.08 1.39
N LEU A 468 -25.72 2.20 1.68
CA LEU A 468 -25.44 1.76 3.05
C LEU A 468 -24.92 2.88 3.94
N GLU A 469 -24.06 3.77 3.41
CA GLU A 469 -23.58 4.95 4.16
C GLU A 469 -24.69 5.99 4.36
N LEU A 470 -25.62 6.14 3.41
CA LEU A 470 -26.79 7.01 3.58
C LEU A 470 -27.75 6.48 4.65
N ALA A 471 -27.92 5.16 4.73
CA ALA A 471 -28.82 4.53 5.70
C ALA A 471 -28.20 4.40 7.10
N GLY A 472 -26.93 4.04 7.19
CA GLY A 472 -26.24 3.71 8.45
C GLY A 472 -25.24 4.76 8.94
N GLY A 473 -25.03 5.83 8.19
CA GLY A 473 -23.98 6.82 8.46
C GLY A 473 -22.60 6.35 8.00
N ARG A 474 -21.66 7.31 7.92
CA ARG A 474 -20.25 7.01 7.63
C ARG A 474 -19.54 6.55 8.90
N PRO A 475 -18.62 5.57 8.81
CA PRO A 475 -17.83 5.14 9.96
C PRO A 475 -16.96 6.29 10.47
N GLY A 476 -16.81 6.36 11.79
CA GLY A 476 -15.91 7.28 12.47
C GLY A 476 -14.43 6.90 12.30
N ALA A 477 -13.55 7.83 12.64
CA ALA A 477 -12.09 7.71 12.54
C ALA A 477 -11.51 6.42 13.18
N PHE A 478 -12.10 5.96 14.28
CA PHE A 478 -11.62 4.82 15.06
C PHE A 478 -12.39 3.52 14.81
N ASP A 479 -13.43 3.52 13.95
CA ASP A 479 -14.24 2.33 13.68
C ASP A 479 -13.47 1.25 12.93
N VAL A 480 -12.39 1.63 12.25
CA VAL A 480 -11.42 0.71 11.62
C VAL A 480 -10.89 -0.35 12.61
N TYR A 481 -10.81 -0.01 13.90
CA TYR A 481 -10.32 -0.90 14.94
C TYR A 481 -11.36 -1.90 15.46
N ARG A 482 -12.64 -1.75 15.07
CA ARG A 482 -13.77 -2.59 15.50
C ARG A 482 -13.96 -3.84 14.64
N LYS A 483 -13.21 -4.00 13.54
CA LYS A 483 -13.24 -5.18 12.65
C LYS A 483 -14.63 -5.43 12.03
N LEU A 484 -15.38 -4.37 11.75
CA LEU A 484 -16.76 -4.44 11.23
C LEU A 484 -16.85 -5.05 9.82
N ASP A 485 -15.74 -5.06 9.09
CA ASP A 485 -15.61 -5.63 7.75
C ASP A 485 -15.32 -7.14 7.76
N VAL A 486 -14.84 -7.71 8.87
CA VAL A 486 -14.34 -9.10 8.91
C VAL A 486 -15.45 -10.14 8.68
N ALA A 487 -16.61 -9.97 9.32
CA ALA A 487 -17.73 -10.90 9.16
C ALA A 487 -18.28 -10.92 7.71
N PRO A 488 -18.68 -9.78 7.11
CA PRO A 488 -19.17 -9.78 5.74
C PRO A 488 -18.13 -10.24 4.71
N LEU A 489 -16.84 -9.88 4.88
CA LEU A 489 -15.78 -10.37 4.00
C LEU A 489 -15.59 -11.90 4.12
N ARG A 490 -15.73 -12.46 5.32
CA ARG A 490 -15.68 -13.92 5.51
C ARG A 490 -16.78 -14.63 4.74
N GLU A 491 -17.99 -14.09 4.76
CA GLU A 491 -19.10 -14.63 3.98
C GLU A 491 -18.86 -14.48 2.48
N ALA A 492 -18.29 -13.36 2.03
CA ALA A 492 -17.90 -13.17 0.63
C ALA A 492 -16.85 -14.22 0.18
N TYR A 493 -15.81 -14.47 1.00
CA TYR A 493 -14.81 -15.49 0.70
C TYR A 493 -15.38 -16.91 0.71
N LYS A 494 -16.28 -17.23 1.65
CA LYS A 494 -16.99 -18.53 1.66
C LYS A 494 -17.83 -18.71 0.41
N ALA A 495 -18.58 -17.69 0.00
CA ALA A 495 -19.39 -17.73 -1.20
C ALA A 495 -18.53 -17.96 -2.45
N ALA A 496 -17.42 -17.23 -2.58
CA ALA A 496 -16.44 -17.44 -3.65
C ALA A 496 -15.86 -18.86 -3.66
N PHE A 497 -15.46 -19.37 -2.48
CA PHE A 497 -14.95 -20.74 -2.36
C PHE A 497 -15.97 -21.77 -2.80
N TRP A 498 -17.20 -21.71 -2.27
CA TRP A 498 -18.24 -22.70 -2.59
C TRP A 498 -18.75 -22.59 -4.02
N ALA A 499 -18.82 -21.38 -4.59
CA ALA A 499 -19.13 -21.19 -6.01
C ALA A 499 -18.07 -21.84 -6.91
N GLY A 500 -16.79 -21.55 -6.66
CA GLY A 500 -15.69 -22.15 -7.44
C GLY A 500 -15.59 -23.67 -7.26
N ALA A 501 -15.69 -24.16 -6.02
CA ALA A 501 -15.66 -25.60 -5.73
C ALA A 501 -16.87 -26.32 -6.35
N GLY A 502 -18.05 -25.71 -6.29
CA GLY A 502 -19.27 -26.24 -6.89
C GLY A 502 -19.15 -26.40 -8.40
N VAL A 503 -18.68 -25.36 -9.11
CA VAL A 503 -18.47 -25.43 -10.56
C VAL A 503 -17.35 -26.42 -10.90
N HIS A 504 -16.26 -26.46 -10.15
CA HIS A 504 -15.18 -27.42 -10.36
C HIS A 504 -15.67 -28.87 -10.28
N VAL A 505 -16.44 -29.22 -9.23
CA VAL A 505 -17.02 -30.55 -9.07
C VAL A 505 -18.06 -30.83 -10.16
N ALA A 506 -18.92 -29.86 -10.49
CA ALA A 506 -19.96 -30.02 -11.51
C ALA A 506 -19.37 -30.25 -12.90
N VAL A 507 -18.35 -29.48 -13.29
CA VAL A 507 -17.64 -29.65 -14.57
C VAL A 507 -16.90 -30.99 -14.59
N GLY A 508 -16.18 -31.34 -13.52
CA GLY A 508 -15.49 -32.63 -13.44
C GLY A 508 -16.46 -33.82 -13.54
N ALA A 509 -17.61 -33.75 -12.87
CA ALA A 509 -18.66 -34.76 -12.97
C ALA A 509 -19.30 -34.80 -14.37
N PHE A 510 -19.57 -33.64 -14.97
CA PHE A 510 -20.10 -33.56 -16.34
C PHE A 510 -19.13 -34.20 -17.33
N VAL A 511 -17.84 -33.87 -17.29
CA VAL A 511 -16.82 -34.45 -18.17
C VAL A 511 -16.65 -35.95 -17.94
N ALA A 512 -16.73 -36.42 -16.70
CA ALA A 512 -16.60 -37.85 -16.38
C ALA A 512 -17.82 -38.68 -16.80
N LEU A 513 -19.02 -38.10 -16.81
CA LEU A 513 -20.29 -38.80 -17.04
C LEU A 513 -20.87 -38.56 -18.44
N ALA A 514 -20.46 -37.51 -19.15
CA ALA A 514 -20.97 -37.20 -20.48
C ALA A 514 -20.55 -38.27 -21.49
N ALA A 515 -21.52 -38.84 -22.20
CA ALA A 515 -21.30 -39.73 -23.34
C ALA A 515 -21.15 -38.93 -24.66
N LEU A 516 -20.45 -37.79 -24.60
CA LEU A 516 -20.23 -36.90 -25.75
C LEU A 516 -18.80 -37.06 -26.25
N PRO A 517 -18.56 -37.34 -27.55
CA PRO A 517 -17.22 -37.68 -28.07
C PRO A 517 -16.15 -36.61 -27.81
N THR A 518 -16.55 -35.34 -27.78
CA THR A 518 -15.64 -34.20 -27.62
C THR A 518 -15.47 -33.76 -26.17
N VAL A 519 -16.38 -34.12 -25.26
CA VAL A 519 -16.31 -33.73 -23.84
C VAL A 519 -15.44 -34.74 -23.09
N THR A 520 -14.12 -34.53 -23.16
CA THR A 520 -13.13 -35.31 -22.44
C THR A 520 -12.27 -34.41 -21.56
N PHE A 521 -11.61 -34.96 -20.54
CA PHE A 521 -10.64 -34.20 -19.76
C PHE A 521 -9.51 -33.65 -20.64
N GLY A 522 -9.12 -34.39 -21.68
CA GLY A 522 -8.13 -33.95 -22.64
C GLY A 522 -8.57 -32.68 -23.37
N ASN A 523 -9.81 -32.61 -23.85
CA ASN A 523 -10.29 -31.47 -24.62
C ASN A 523 -10.70 -30.28 -23.74
N VAL A 524 -11.30 -30.53 -22.57
CA VAL A 524 -11.82 -29.47 -21.68
C VAL A 524 -10.72 -28.86 -20.78
N LEU A 525 -9.64 -29.61 -20.51
CA LEU A 525 -8.51 -29.14 -19.69
C LEU A 525 -7.19 -29.01 -20.47
N ALA A 526 -7.19 -29.23 -21.79
CA ALA A 526 -5.99 -29.02 -22.59
C ALA A 526 -5.58 -27.55 -22.52
N VAL A 527 -4.32 -27.33 -22.14
CA VAL A 527 -3.65 -26.05 -22.31
C VAL A 527 -2.75 -26.21 -23.54
N PRO A 528 -2.95 -25.44 -24.62
CA PRO A 528 -2.06 -25.46 -25.78
C PRO A 528 -0.63 -25.17 -25.33
N ASN A 529 0.37 -25.85 -25.90
CA ASN A 529 1.77 -25.59 -25.56
C ASN A 529 2.24 -24.31 -26.28
N PRO A 530 2.41 -23.17 -25.57
CA PRO A 530 2.79 -21.91 -26.21
C PRO A 530 4.27 -21.88 -26.67
N LEU A 531 5.03 -22.94 -26.37
CA LEU A 531 6.44 -23.10 -26.71
C LEU A 531 6.69 -24.14 -27.81
N ALA A 532 5.65 -24.79 -28.33
CA ALA A 532 5.79 -25.69 -29.47
C ALA A 532 6.17 -24.88 -30.71
N GLY A 533 7.33 -25.18 -31.31
CA GLY A 533 7.87 -24.44 -32.45
C GLY A 533 7.06 -24.66 -33.73
N GLY A 534 6.05 -23.84 -33.94
CA GLY A 534 5.27 -23.75 -35.17
C GLY A 534 4.27 -22.59 -35.05
N ALA A 535 4.47 -21.52 -35.81
CA ALA A 535 3.55 -20.40 -36.07
C ALA A 535 2.60 -19.87 -34.94
N GLY A 536 2.86 -20.03 -33.64
CA GLY A 536 1.99 -19.48 -32.60
C GLY A 536 0.50 -19.85 -32.78
N LEU A 537 -0.42 -18.93 -32.43
CA LEU A 537 -1.85 -19.10 -32.73
C LEU A 537 -2.17 -19.15 -34.22
N ALA A 538 -1.32 -18.60 -35.10
CA ALA A 538 -1.60 -18.46 -36.53
C ALA A 538 -1.72 -19.78 -37.31
N GLY A 539 -1.42 -20.93 -36.69
CA GLY A 539 -1.68 -22.26 -37.25
C GLY A 539 -3.01 -22.91 -36.84
N LEU A 540 -3.75 -22.29 -35.92
CA LEU A 540 -5.04 -22.78 -35.40
C LEU A 540 -6.21 -22.16 -36.17
N GLU A 541 -7.35 -22.85 -36.20
CA GLU A 541 -8.58 -22.29 -36.76
C GLU A 541 -9.06 -21.07 -35.97
N ALA A 542 -9.89 -20.22 -36.59
CA ALA A 542 -10.46 -19.01 -35.98
C ALA A 542 -10.98 -19.23 -34.54
N ALA A 543 -11.79 -20.28 -34.39
CA ALA A 543 -12.42 -20.65 -33.13
C ALA A 543 -11.37 -21.09 -32.09
N GLU A 544 -10.34 -21.82 -32.52
CA GLU A 544 -9.24 -22.26 -31.67
C GLU A 544 -8.33 -21.10 -31.26
N GLN A 545 -8.02 -20.15 -32.15
CA GLN A 545 -7.24 -18.95 -31.79
C GLN A 545 -7.95 -18.09 -30.75
N VAL A 546 -9.26 -17.90 -30.92
CA VAL A 546 -10.05 -17.13 -29.97
C VAL A 546 -10.19 -17.91 -28.65
N PHE A 547 -10.42 -19.22 -28.71
CA PHE A 547 -10.43 -20.08 -27.54
C PHE A 547 -9.12 -19.97 -26.75
N VAL A 548 -7.95 -19.92 -27.39
CA VAL A 548 -6.66 -19.74 -26.71
C VAL A 548 -6.38 -18.28 -26.32
N PHE A 549 -6.97 -17.29 -26.98
CA PHE A 549 -6.90 -15.89 -26.55
C PHE A 549 -7.75 -15.61 -25.30
N VAL A 550 -8.82 -16.38 -25.13
CA VAL A 550 -9.75 -16.27 -24.01
C VAL A 550 -9.21 -17.03 -22.78
N ASN A 551 -8.57 -18.18 -22.99
CA ASN A 551 -7.89 -18.99 -21.96
C ASN A 551 -6.47 -18.47 -21.64
#